data_AF-A0A543DZZ9-F1
#
_entry.id   AF-A0A543DZZ9-F1
#
_cell.length_a   1.000
_cell.length_b   1.000
_cell.length_c   1.000
_cell.angle_alpha   90.00
_cell.angle_beta   90.00
_cell.angle_gamma   90.00
#
_symmetry.space_group_name_H-M   'P 1'
#
loop_
_entity.id
_entity.type
_entity.pdbx_description
1 polymer ?
#
loop_
_entity_poly.entity_id
_entity_poly.type
_entity_poly.pdbx_seq_one_letter_code
_entity_poly.pdbx_strand_id
1 'polypeptide(L)' 'MKDATVRRLQALEEEYAFEVNAAVGEDRDDLVAALVDEYPDAALQILRGDAA' A
#
# COMPACT_ATOMS: atom_id res chain seq x y z
N MET A 1 13.28 6.75 -11.25
CA MET A 1 12.14 5.82 -11.07
C MET A 1 11.33 5.85 -12.36
N LYS A 2 11.04 4.70 -12.96
CA LYS A 2 10.32 4.64 -14.26
C LYS A 2 8.86 5.07 -14.07
N ASP A 3 8.23 5.66 -15.09
CA ASP A 3 6.81 6.10 -15.03
C ASP A 3 5.85 4.97 -14.64
N ALA A 4 6.13 3.74 -15.08
CA ALA A 4 5.34 2.57 -14.71
C ALA A 4 5.44 2.25 -13.21
N THR A 5 6.60 2.47 -12.60
CA THR A 5 6.85 2.25 -11.17
C THR A 5 6.12 3.29 -10.33
N VAL A 6 6.13 4.57 -10.77
CA VAL A 6 5.34 5.64 -10.15
C VAL A 6 3.85 5.27 -10.15
N ARG A 7 3.30 4.86 -11.29
CA ARG A 7 1.87 4.49 -11.39
C ARG A 7 1.49 3.31 -10.49
N ARG A 8 2.38 2.33 -10.36
CA ARG A 8 2.14 1.17 -9.48
C ARG A 8 2.14 1.57 -8.00
N LEU A 9 3.04 2.47 -7.60
CA LEU A 9 3.06 2.99 -6.23
C LEU A 9 1.83 3.85 -5.93
N GLN A 10 1.35 4.64 -6.90
CA GLN A 10 0.10 5.40 -6.76
C GLN A 10 -1.10 4.47 -6.60
N ALA A 11 -1.20 3.43 -7.44
CA ALA A 11 -2.28 2.45 -7.31
C ALA A 11 -2.25 1.72 -5.95
N LEU A 12 -1.07 1.37 -5.45
CA LEU A 12 -0.90 0.77 -4.12
C LEU A 12 -1.34 1.72 -3.00
N GLU A 13 -1.01 3.00 -3.10
CA GLU A 13 -1.41 4.02 -2.12
C GLU A 13 -2.93 4.25 -2.12
N GLU A 14 -3.55 4.30 -3.30
CA GLU A 14 -5.01 4.44 -3.44
C GLU A 14 -5.74 3.24 -2.80
N GLU A 15 -5.27 2.01 -3.05
CA GLU A 15 -5.84 0.79 -2.46
C GLU A 15 -5.66 0.77 -0.95
N TYR A 16 -4.44 1.03 -0.45
CA TYR A 16 -4.15 1.09 0.98
C TYR A 16 -5.03 2.13 1.70
N ALA A 17 -5.17 3.33 1.13
CA ALA A 17 -5.98 4.38 1.71
C ALA A 17 -7.46 3.99 1.74
N PHE A 18 -7.97 3.32 0.69
CA PHE A 18 -9.33 2.80 0.67
C PHE A 18 -9.57 1.77 1.79
N GLU A 19 -8.68 0.77 1.91
CA GLU A 19 -8.83 -0.31 2.89
C GLU A 19 -8.70 0.19 4.34
N VAL A 20 -7.74 1.09 4.61
CA VAL A 20 -7.59 1.70 5.94
C VAL A 20 -8.82 2.51 6.31
N ASN A 21 -9.35 3.33 5.39
CA ASN A 21 -10.55 4.11 5.66
C ASN A 21 -11.77 3.23 5.92
N ALA A 22 -11.91 2.12 5.19
CA ALA A 22 -12.96 1.12 5.45
C ALA A 22 -12.80 0.49 6.84
N ALA A 23 -11.58 0.04 7.19
CA ALA A 23 -11.27 -0.55 8.48
C ALA A 23 -11.54 0.41 9.66
N VAL A 24 -11.13 1.68 9.51
CA VAL A 24 -11.43 2.74 10.50
C VAL A 24 -12.94 2.97 10.60
N GLY A 25 -13.67 3.01 9.48
CA GLY A 25 -15.12 3.15 9.49
C GLY A 25 -15.88 1.99 10.15
N GLU A 26 -15.24 0.82 10.28
CA GLU A 26 -15.77 -0.37 10.93
C GLU A 26 -15.21 -0.61 12.35
N ASP A 27 -14.43 0.34 12.91
CA ASP A 27 -13.73 0.20 14.20
C ASP A 27 -12.84 -1.08 14.26
N ARG A 28 -12.22 -1.44 13.14
CA ARG A 28 -11.34 -2.62 12.98
C ARG A 28 -9.87 -2.24 13.13
N ASP A 29 -9.47 -1.86 14.34
CA ASP A 29 -8.08 -1.49 14.66
C ASP A 29 -7.07 -2.62 14.36
N ASP A 30 -7.51 -3.88 14.47
CA ASP A 30 -6.71 -5.06 14.12
C ASP A 30 -6.35 -5.09 12.63
N LEU A 31 -7.31 -4.72 11.78
CA LEU A 31 -7.11 -4.65 10.33
C LEU A 31 -6.25 -3.44 9.96
N VAL A 32 -6.46 -2.29 10.58
CA VAL A 32 -5.59 -1.12 10.38
C VAL A 32 -4.14 -1.45 10.72
N ALA A 33 -3.89 -2.14 11.83
CA ALA A 33 -2.55 -2.56 12.22
C ALA A 33 -1.91 -3.49 11.18
N ALA A 34 -2.65 -4.48 10.68
CA ALA A 34 -2.15 -5.38 9.63
C ALA A 34 -1.81 -4.63 8.33
N LEU A 35 -2.68 -3.73 7.88
CA LEU A 35 -2.47 -2.94 6.66
C LEU A 35 -1.23 -2.04 6.78
N VAL A 36 -1.02 -1.41 7.94
CA VAL A 36 0.16 -0.58 8.22
C VAL A 36 1.45 -1.40 8.18
N ASP A 37 1.43 -2.63 8.70
CA ASP A 37 2.59 -3.52 8.70
C ASP A 37 2.92 -4.02 7.28
N GLU A 38 1.91 -4.29 6.44
CA GLU A 38 2.09 -4.86 5.10
C GLU A 38 2.47 -3.84 4.01
N TYR A 39 1.97 -2.61 4.10
CA TYR A 39 2.14 -1.59 3.07
C TYR A 39 3.61 -1.26 2.72
N PRO A 40 4.54 -1.09 3.69
CA PRO A 40 5.95 -0.81 3.38
C PRO A 40 6.61 -1.94 2.58
N ASP A 41 6.30 -3.19 2.90
CA ASP A 41 6.86 -4.35 2.20
C ASP A 41 6.32 -4.45 0.77
N ALA A 42 5.03 -4.19 0.57
CA ALA A 42 4.43 -4.11 -0.77
C ALA A 42 5.08 -3.00 -1.62
N ALA A 43 5.30 -1.81 -1.03
CA ALA A 43 5.96 -0.70 -1.73
C ALA A 43 7.42 -1.05 -2.09
N LEU A 44 8.16 -1.70 -1.18
CA LEU A 44 9.52 -2.17 -1.45
C LEU A 44 9.58 -3.21 -2.55
N GLN A 45 8.60 -4.11 -2.66
CA GLN A 45 8.54 -5.08 -3.76
C GLN A 45 8.42 -4.39 -5.12
N ILE A 46 7.59 -3.35 -5.22
CA ILE A 46 7.45 -2.55 -6.45
C ILE A 46 8.77 -1.85 -6.80
N LEU A 47 9.42 -1.23 -5.82
CA LEU A 47 10.70 -0.53 -6.02
C LEU A 47 11.82 -1.49 -6.44
N ARG A 48 11.90 -2.68 -5.83
CA ARG A 48 12.88 -3.72 -6.19
C ARG A 48 12.65 -4.23 -7.61
N GLY A 49 11.39 -4.36 -8.04
CA GLY A 49 11.05 -4.71 -9.42
C GLY A 49 11.43 -3.65 -10.46
N ASP A 50 11.63 -2.38 -10.06
CA ASP A 50 12.13 -1.31 -10.93
C ASP A 50 13.64 -1.37 -11.15
N ALA A 51 14.38 -1.86 -10.15
CA ALA A 51 15.84 -1.93 -10.11
C ALA A 51 16.42 -3.15 -10.84
N ALA A 52 15.59 -4.15 -11.17
CA ALA A 52 15.90 -5.28 -12.05
C ALA A 52 15.72 -4.90 -13.54
#